data_AF-A0A259BJC2-F1
#
_entry.id   AF-A0A259BJC2-F1
#
_cell.length_a   1.000
_cell.length_b   1.000
_cell.length_c   1.000
_cell.angle_alpha   90.00
_cell.angle_beta   90.00
_cell.angle_gamma   90.00
#
_symmetry.space_group_name_H-M   'P 1'
#
loop_
_entity.id
_entity.type
_entity.pdbx_description
1 polymer ?
#
loop_
_entity_poly.entity_id
_entity_poly.type
_entity_poly.pdbx_seq_one_letter_code
_entity_poly.pdbx_strand_id
1 'polypeptide(L)' 'MEFASDNTAGVHPAIMAALARANEGPAPSYGADPWSARAAQALREVFETEARVFLVATGTAA' A
#
# COMPACT_ATOMS: atom_id res chain seq x y z
N MET A 1 26.31 6.26 7.69
CA MET A 1 25.51 5.36 6.84
C MET A 1 25.22 4.14 7.67
N GLU A 2 23.94 3.79 7.81
CA GLU A 2 23.51 2.62 8.55
C GLU A 2 23.30 1.46 7.57
N PHE A 3 23.84 0.28 7.88
CA PHE A 3 23.90 -0.87 6.96
C PHE A 3 23.37 -2.18 7.59
N ALA A 4 22.80 -2.14 8.80
CA ALA A 4 22.29 -3.34 9.44
C ALA A 4 21.08 -3.97 8.71
N SER A 5 20.14 -3.15 8.23
CA SER A 5 18.96 -3.62 7.47
C SER A 5 18.36 -2.49 6.65
N ASP A 6 17.67 -2.84 5.57
CA ASP A 6 16.84 -1.93 4.79
C ASP A 6 15.55 -1.53 5.52
N ASN A 7 15.08 -2.31 6.50
CA ASN A 7 13.91 -1.97 7.32
C ASN A 7 14.12 -0.76 8.23
N THR A 8 15.35 -0.26 8.33
CA THR A 8 15.66 0.99 9.03
C THR A 8 15.48 2.21 8.12
N ALA A 9 15.30 2.02 6.81
CA ALA A 9 15.01 3.10 5.90
C ALA A 9 13.62 3.69 6.18
N GLY A 10 13.53 5.02 6.11
CA GLY A 10 12.25 5.71 6.23
C GLY A 10 11.33 5.49 5.02
N VAL A 11 10.08 5.89 5.19
CA VAL A 11 9.06 5.86 4.13
C VAL A 11 9.40 6.83 2.99
N HIS A 12 9.22 6.41 1.74
CA HIS A 12 9.45 7.26 0.58
C HIS A 12 8.49 8.48 0.56
N PRO A 13 8.92 9.70 0.20
CA PRO A 13 8.08 10.91 0.27
C PRO A 13 6.75 10.81 -0.50
N ALA A 14 6.73 10.11 -1.64
CA ALA A 14 5.52 9.89 -2.42
C ALA A 14 4.43 9.09 -1.66
N ILE A 15 4.85 8.17 -0.78
CA ILE A 15 3.94 7.40 0.07
C ILE A 15 3.35 8.31 1.15
N MET A 16 4.18 9.14 1.81
CA MET A 16 3.68 10.14 2.77
C MET A 16 2.70 11.11 2.14
N ALA A 17 2.98 11.59 0.93
CA ALA A 17 2.05 12.44 0.19
C ALA A 17 0.73 11.72 -0.16
N ALA A 18 0.77 10.42 -0.45
CA ALA A 18 -0.43 9.62 -0.69
C ALA A 18 -1.27 9.46 0.59
N LEU A 19 -0.63 9.20 1.74
CA LEU A 19 -1.29 9.12 3.04
C LEU A 19 -1.94 10.46 3.41
N ALA A 20 -1.25 11.59 3.19
CA ALA A 20 -1.80 12.91 3.45
C ALA A 20 -3.08 13.18 2.65
N ARG A 21 -3.10 12.82 1.35
CA ARG A 21 -4.31 12.93 0.51
C ARG A 21 -5.42 11.97 0.94
N ALA A 22 -5.07 10.75 1.34
CA ALA A 22 -6.04 9.75 1.80
C ALA A 22 -6.69 10.13 3.14
N ASN A 23 -6.07 11.02 3.90
CA ASN A 23 -6.58 11.53 5.17
C ASN A 23 -7.65 12.64 5.02
N GLU A 24 -8.08 12.95 3.80
CA GLU A 24 -9.13 13.92 3.52
C GLU A 24 -10.51 13.24 3.44
N GLY A 25 -11.39 13.56 4.39
CA GLY A 25 -12.77 13.07 4.41
C GLY A 25 -12.92 11.60 4.84
N PRO A 26 -14.17 11.12 4.95
CA PRO A 26 -14.44 9.75 5.35
C PRO A 26 -14.25 8.76 4.19
N ALA A 27 -13.85 7.54 4.52
CA ALA A 27 -13.80 6.40 3.60
C ALA A 27 -14.41 5.15 4.24
N PRO A 28 -15.03 4.25 3.45
CA PRO A 28 -15.44 2.94 3.94
C PRO A 28 -14.26 2.13 4.49
N SER A 29 -14.50 1.28 5.49
CA SER A 29 -13.47 0.49 6.16
C SER A 29 -13.25 -0.89 5.51
N TYR A 30 -12.30 -1.65 6.05
CA TYR A 30 -12.06 -3.07 5.71
C TYR A 30 -11.81 -3.34 4.22
N GLY A 31 -11.08 -2.45 3.54
CA GLY A 31 -10.68 -2.61 2.14
C GLY A 31 -11.76 -2.19 1.12
N ALA A 32 -12.90 -1.66 1.57
CA ALA A 32 -13.94 -1.11 0.72
C ALA A 32 -13.65 0.34 0.27
N ASP A 33 -12.48 0.88 0.59
CA ASP A 33 -12.04 2.22 0.22
C ASP A 33 -11.46 2.27 -1.22
N PRO A 34 -11.45 3.46 -1.85
CA PRO A 34 -10.94 3.61 -3.22
C PRO A 34 -9.44 3.36 -3.37
N TRP A 35 -8.65 3.50 -2.30
CA TRP A 35 -7.19 3.33 -2.35
C TRP A 35 -6.82 1.86 -2.41
N SER A 36 -7.49 1.02 -1.63
CA SER A 36 -7.38 -0.45 -1.69
C SER A 36 -7.74 -0.98 -3.07
N ALA A 37 -8.84 -0.50 -3.66
CA ALA A 37 -9.24 -0.88 -5.02
C ALA A 37 -8.19 -0.48 -6.07
N ARG A 38 -7.66 0.74 -5.97
CA ARG A 38 -6.60 1.23 -6.88
C ARG A 38 -5.30 0.43 -6.74
N ALA A 39 -4.89 0.08 -5.52
CA ALA A 39 -3.70 -0.73 -5.29
C ALA A 39 -3.86 -2.15 -5.89
N ALA A 40 -5.03 -2.77 -5.70
CA ALA A 40 -5.31 -4.07 -6.29
C ALA A 40 -5.29 -4.02 -7.83
N GLN A 41 -5.86 -2.98 -8.43
CA GLN A 41 -5.84 -2.79 -9.89
C GLN A 41 -4.42 -2.60 -10.43
N ALA A 42 -3.60 -1.78 -9.78
CA ALA A 42 -2.20 -1.60 -10.17
C ALA A 42 -1.40 -2.91 -10.12
N LEU A 43 -1.66 -3.77 -9.14
CA LEU A 43 -1.03 -5.10 -9.07
C LEU A 43 -1.49 -5.99 -10.23
N ARG A 44 -2.78 -6.00 -10.56
CA ARG A 44 -3.29 -6.76 -11.73
C ARG A 44 -2.68 -6.31 -13.04
N GLU A 45 -2.48 -5.00 -13.21
CA GLU A 45 -1.81 -4.43 -14.38
C GLU A 45 -0.35 -4.85 -14.45
N VAL A 46 0.39 -4.79 -13.32
CA VAL A 46 1.79 -5.21 -13.26
C VAL A 46 1.96 -6.71 -13.53
N PHE A 47 1.04 -7.54 -13.04
CA PHE A 47 1.09 -8.99 -13.22
C PHE A 47 0.34 -9.50 -14.47
N GLU A 48 -0.28 -8.59 -15.23
CA GLU A 48 -1.05 -8.90 -16.45
C GLU A 48 -2.11 -10.01 -16.25
N THR A 49 -2.76 -10.00 -15.08
CA THR A 49 -3.69 -11.07 -14.70
C THR A 49 -4.74 -10.60 -13.69
N GLU A 50 -5.87 -11.32 -13.63
CA GLU A 50 -6.98 -11.09 -12.70
C GLU A 50 -6.65 -11.61 -11.28
N ALA A 51 -5.55 -11.11 -10.71
CA ALA A 51 -5.09 -11.50 -9.39
C ALA A 51 -6.10 -11.12 -8.30
N ARG A 52 -6.26 -12.02 -7.32
CA ARG A 52 -6.88 -11.68 -6.03
C ARG A 52 -5.82 -11.08 -5.12
N VAL A 53 -6.11 -9.89 -4.59
CA VAL A 53 -5.16 -9.09 -3.80
C VAL A 53 -5.71 -8.95 -2.38
N PHE A 54 -4.85 -9.23 -1.39
CA PHE A 54 -5.13 -9.03 0.03
C PHE A 54 -3.99 -8.20 0.63
N LEU A 55 -4.30 -7.04 1.20
CA LEU A 55 -3.30 -6.15 1.80
C LEU A 55 -3.13 -6.49 3.29
N VAL A 56 -1.89 -6.75 3.70
CA VAL A 56 -1.52 -7.09 5.09
C VAL A 56 -0.38 -6.20 5.58
N ALA A 57 -0.24 -6.05 6.90
CA ALA A 57 0.64 -5.06 7.49
C ALA A 57 2.14 -5.45 7.49
N THR A 58 2.47 -6.74 7.51
CA THR A 58 3.85 -7.22 7.66
C THR A 58 4.13 -8.43 6.78
N GLY A 59 5.39 -8.63 6.41
CA GLY A 59 5.82 -9.77 5.59
C GLY A 59 5.70 -11.11 6.29
N THR A 60 5.70 -11.17 7.63
CA THR A 60 5.51 -12.42 8.38
C THR A 60 4.06 -12.91 8.36
N ALA A 61 3.10 -12.01 8.16
CA ALA A 61 1.68 -12.36 8.12
C ALA A 61 1.17 -12.71 6.70
N ALA A 62 1.91 -12.33 5.67
CA ALA A 62 1.59 -12.58 4.26
C ALA A 62 1.87 -14.04 3.88
#